data_AF-A0A0E2NPA4-F1
#
_entry.id   AF-A0A0E2NPA4-F1
#
_cell.length_a   1.000
_cell.length_b   1.000
_cell.length_c   1.000
_cell.angle_alpha   90.00
_cell.angle_beta   90.00
_cell.angle_gamma   90.00
#
_symmetry.space_group_name_H-M   'P 1'
#
loop_
_entity.id
_entity.type
_entity.pdbx_description
1 polymer ?
#
loop_
_entity_poly.entity_id
_entity_poly.type
_entity_poly.pdbx_seq_one_letter_code
_entity_poly.pdbx_strand_id
1 'polypeptide(L)'
;MILVAIMLPVLVGFALLAIDMSRANSLHNDMQKGADAFVLAAAAELDGNTDAITRANRARDNLLKTNATKFSTADYHKLVPADLTVTYLSGIPASDSIGLNAAGVDENGVNWSTTDPKAARFAEVTVNSIAFATIFPASFVGSNDTMNRQTQAVARFNNALCQFTPMFICNPYTSIGALQTAVSGTTKPMI
;
A
#
# COMPACT_ATOMS: atom_id res chain seq x y z
N MET A 1 45.42 -26.44 -14.65
CA MET A 1 44.09 -26.90 -15.12
C MET A 1 43.11 -27.13 -13.97
N ILE A 2 43.54 -27.61 -12.78
CA ILE A 2 42.64 -27.86 -11.64
C ILE A 2 41.98 -26.61 -11.05
N LEU A 3 42.72 -25.49 -10.96
CA LEU A 3 42.21 -24.23 -10.41
C LEU A 3 41.03 -23.68 -11.23
N VAL A 4 41.15 -23.71 -12.56
CA VAL A 4 40.09 -23.24 -13.48
C VAL A 4 38.85 -24.14 -13.38
N ALA A 5 39.04 -25.46 -13.24
CA ALA A 5 37.95 -26.41 -13.09
C ALA A 5 37.11 -26.17 -11.82
N ILE A 6 37.71 -25.65 -10.75
CA ILE A 6 37.02 -25.33 -9.49
C ILE A 6 36.44 -23.90 -9.53
N MET A 7 37.22 -22.92 -10.01
CA MET A 7 36.81 -21.52 -9.98
C MET A 7 35.65 -21.21 -10.93
N LEU A 8 35.57 -21.88 -12.08
CA LEU A 8 34.50 -21.64 -13.06
C LEU A 8 33.10 -21.90 -12.49
N PRO A 9 32.78 -23.08 -11.92
CA PRO A 9 31.45 -23.33 -11.34
C PRO A 9 31.17 -22.44 -10.12
N VAL A 10 32.19 -22.08 -9.34
CA VAL A 10 32.02 -21.13 -8.22
C VAL A 10 31.59 -19.76 -8.71
N LEU A 11 32.27 -19.20 -9.71
CA LEU A 11 31.92 -17.89 -10.28
C LEU A 11 30.54 -17.90 -10.96
N VAL A 12 30.21 -18.98 -11.68
CA VAL A 12 28.88 -19.15 -12.27
C VAL A 12 27.81 -19.23 -11.19
N GLY A 13 28.04 -20.02 -10.12
CA GLY A 13 27.11 -20.13 -9.00
C GLY A 13 26.83 -18.78 -8.33
N PHE A 14 27.87 -17.99 -8.06
CA PHE A 14 27.70 -16.64 -7.52
C PHE A 14 26.99 -15.68 -8.49
N ALA A 15 27.25 -15.78 -9.79
CA ALA A 15 26.54 -14.98 -10.78
C ALA A 15 25.04 -15.28 -10.80
N LEU A 16 24.65 -16.56 -10.75
CA LEU A 16 23.25 -16.97 -10.68
C LEU A 16 22.58 -16.48 -9.39
N LEU A 17 23.26 -16.63 -8.25
CA LEU A 17 22.74 -16.13 -6.97
C LEU A 17 22.54 -14.60 -6.97
N ALA A 18 23.48 -13.85 -7.56
CA ALA A 18 23.37 -12.40 -7.68
C ALA A 18 22.19 -12.00 -8.59
N ILE A 19 21.96 -12.73 -9.68
CA ILE A 19 20.81 -12.51 -10.57
C ILE A 19 19.49 -12.75 -9.83
N ASP A 20 19.38 -13.83 -9.05
CA ASP A 20 18.17 -14.10 -8.28
C ASP A 20 17.92 -13.04 -7.21
N MET A 21 18.96 -12.57 -6.51
CA MET A 21 18.80 -11.48 -5.55
C MET A 21 18.32 -10.19 -6.24
N SER A 22 18.86 -9.88 -7.42
CA SER A 22 18.44 -8.73 -8.23
C SER A 22 16.96 -8.83 -8.61
N ARG A 23 16.54 -9.99 -9.15
CA ARG A 23 15.15 -10.28 -9.52
C ARG A 23 14.21 -10.20 -8.31
N ALA A 24 14.63 -10.76 -7.17
CA ALA A 24 13.85 -10.75 -5.93
C ALA A 24 13.62 -9.33 -5.39
N ASN A 25 14.63 -8.46 -5.52
CA ASN A 25 14.54 -7.08 -5.07
C ASN A 25 13.68 -6.23 -6.02
N SER A 26 13.81 -6.42 -7.33
CA SER A 26 12.91 -5.80 -8.31
C SER A 26 11.46 -6.21 -8.08
N LEU A 27 11.21 -7.51 -7.88
CA LEU A 27 9.87 -8.02 -7.55
C LEU A 27 9.33 -7.38 -6.27
N HIS A 28 10.12 -7.32 -5.20
CA HIS A 28 9.69 -6.71 -3.95
C HIS A 28 9.31 -5.23 -4.12
N ASN A 29 10.11 -4.46 -4.86
CA ASN A 29 9.80 -3.05 -5.14
C ASN A 29 8.52 -2.88 -5.97
N ASP A 30 8.30 -3.74 -6.96
CA ASP A 30 7.09 -3.70 -7.79
C ASP A 30 5.85 -4.12 -6.97
N MET A 31 5.98 -5.12 -6.10
CA MET A 31 4.92 -5.53 -5.17
C MET A 31 4.61 -4.45 -4.13
N GLN A 32 5.62 -3.72 -3.65
CA GLN A 32 5.42 -2.63 -2.70
C GLN A 32 4.68 -1.47 -3.37
N LYS A 33 5.11 -1.05 -4.57
CA LYS A 33 4.41 -0.02 -5.35
C LYS A 33 2.98 -0.43 -5.70
N GLY A 34 2.77 -1.70 -6.02
CA GLY A 34 1.44 -2.26 -6.24
C GLY A 34 0.58 -2.15 -4.99
N ALA A 35 1.07 -2.65 -3.84
CA ALA A 35 0.39 -2.57 -2.56
C ALA A 35 0.04 -1.12 -2.17
N ASP A 36 0.98 -0.20 -2.34
CA ASP A 36 0.80 1.23 -2.09
C ASP A 36 -0.31 1.83 -2.98
N ALA A 37 -0.36 1.45 -4.26
CA ALA A 37 -1.41 1.89 -5.18
C ALA A 37 -2.79 1.31 -4.83
N PHE A 38 -2.86 0.02 -4.48
CA PHE A 38 -4.09 -0.63 -4.05
C PHE A 38 -4.63 -0.03 -2.76
N VAL A 39 -3.76 0.18 -1.76
CA VAL A 39 -4.17 0.74 -0.47
C VAL A 39 -4.57 2.20 -0.61
N LEU A 40 -3.91 3.00 -1.47
CA LEU A 40 -4.29 4.39 -1.69
C LEU A 40 -5.66 4.50 -2.38
N ALA A 41 -5.93 3.63 -3.36
CA ALA A 41 -7.23 3.57 -4.00
C ALA A 41 -8.34 3.10 -3.03
N ALA A 42 -8.05 2.11 -2.18
CA ALA A 42 -8.98 1.68 -1.14
C ALA A 42 -9.21 2.76 -0.09
N ALA A 43 -8.15 3.43 0.35
CA ALA A 43 -8.20 4.50 1.34
C ALA A 43 -9.00 5.69 0.81
N ALA A 44 -8.83 6.08 -0.46
CA ALA A 44 -9.57 7.20 -1.08
C ALA A 44 -11.10 7.06 -1.01
N GLU A 45 -11.61 5.83 -0.88
CA GLU A 45 -13.04 5.56 -0.74
C GLU A 45 -13.53 5.59 0.73
N LEU A 46 -12.61 5.68 1.71
CA LEU A 46 -12.91 5.73 3.15
C LEU A 46 -13.23 7.17 3.61
N ASP A 47 -14.41 7.66 3.21
CA ASP A 47 -14.92 8.99 3.57
C ASP A 47 -15.81 9.00 4.84
N GLY A 48 -16.02 7.85 5.47
CA GLY A 48 -16.89 7.69 6.65
C GLY A 48 -18.38 7.52 6.33
N ASN A 49 -18.75 7.39 5.05
CA ASN A 49 -20.12 7.02 4.67
C ASN A 49 -20.39 5.52 4.92
N THR A 50 -21.68 5.16 5.04
CA THR A 50 -22.12 3.79 5.32
C THR A 50 -21.78 2.78 4.22
N ASP A 51 -21.45 3.24 3.01
CA ASP A 51 -21.08 2.41 1.87
C ASP A 51 -19.57 2.46 1.55
N ALA A 52 -18.76 3.15 2.37
CA ALA A 52 -17.33 3.36 2.14
C ALA A 52 -16.55 2.05 1.88
N ILE A 53 -16.74 1.03 2.73
CA ILE A 53 -16.11 -0.29 2.56
C ILE A 53 -16.53 -0.97 1.25
N THR A 54 -17.80 -0.86 0.87
CA THR A 54 -18.31 -1.43 -0.38
C THR A 54 -17.65 -0.75 -1.59
N ARG A 55 -17.50 0.58 -1.55
CA ARG A 55 -16.83 1.31 -2.62
C ARG A 55 -15.34 0.99 -2.67
N ALA A 56 -14.66 0.89 -1.53
CA ALA A 56 -13.26 0.50 -1.44
C ALA A 56 -13.01 -0.90 -2.03
N ASN A 57 -13.87 -1.88 -1.72
CA ASN A 57 -13.79 -3.23 -2.30
C ASN A 57 -13.97 -3.21 -3.82
N ARG A 58 -14.91 -2.41 -4.34
CA ARG A 58 -15.12 -2.24 -5.79
C ARG A 58 -13.93 -1.54 -6.47
N ALA A 59 -13.32 -0.56 -5.82
CA ALA A 59 -12.11 0.10 -6.32
C ALA A 59 -10.95 -0.90 -6.45
N ARG A 60 -10.72 -1.71 -5.41
CA ARG A 60 -9.78 -2.84 -5.45
C ARG A 60 -10.08 -3.79 -6.61
N ASP A 61 -11.32 -4.26 -6.73
CA ASP A 61 -11.70 -5.24 -7.76
C ASP A 61 -11.53 -4.71 -9.18
N ASN A 62 -11.70 -3.40 -9.38
CA ASN A 62 -11.43 -2.78 -10.67
C ASN A 62 -9.94 -2.72 -10.99
N LEU A 63 -9.09 -2.44 -10.01
CA LEU A 63 -7.63 -2.48 -10.18
C LEU A 63 -7.12 -3.91 -10.43
N LEU A 64 -7.74 -4.92 -9.82
CA LEU A 64 -7.36 -6.33 -10.04
C LEU A 64 -7.64 -6.80 -11.48
N LYS A 65 -8.66 -6.25 -12.14
CA LYS A 65 -9.01 -6.62 -13.52
C LYS A 65 -7.93 -6.25 -14.53
N THR A 66 -7.15 -5.21 -14.27
CA THR A 66 -6.17 -4.64 -15.21
C THR A 66 -4.73 -4.98 -14.87
N ASN A 67 -4.44 -5.45 -13.66
CA ASN A 67 -3.09 -5.78 -13.20
C ASN A 67 -2.80 -7.29 -13.28
N ALA A 68 -1.55 -7.63 -13.60
CA ALA A 68 -1.04 -9.00 -13.66
C ALA A 68 0.41 -9.07 -13.15
N THR A 69 0.82 -10.21 -12.60
CA THR A 69 2.23 -10.49 -12.25
C THR A 69 2.91 -11.28 -13.36
N LYS A 70 4.21 -11.00 -13.58
CA LYS A 70 5.08 -11.68 -14.57
C LYS A 70 6.09 -12.63 -13.93
N PHE A 71 6.09 -12.75 -12.61
CA PHE A 71 7.01 -13.60 -11.85
C PHE A 71 6.38 -14.94 -11.45
N SER A 72 5.27 -15.30 -12.08
CA SER A 72 4.61 -16.59 -11.91
C SER A 72 5.27 -17.66 -12.78
N THR A 73 5.24 -18.92 -12.33
CA THR A 73 5.63 -20.08 -13.13
C THR A 73 4.64 -20.38 -14.27
N ALA A 74 3.52 -19.65 -14.35
CA ALA A 74 2.49 -19.78 -15.38
C ALA A 74 2.54 -18.64 -16.44
N ASP A 75 3.72 -18.06 -16.68
CA ASP A 75 3.99 -16.87 -17.54
C ASP A 75 3.27 -15.59 -17.10
N TYR A 76 1.93 -15.59 -17.10
CA TYR A 76 1.09 -14.46 -16.74
C TYR A 76 0.05 -14.89 -15.70
N HIS A 77 0.21 -14.42 -14.47
CA HIS A 77 -0.81 -14.59 -13.43
C HIS A 77 -1.61 -13.30 -13.27
N LYS A 78 -2.87 -13.32 -13.70
CA LYS A 78 -3.80 -12.21 -13.45
C LYS A 78 -4.11 -12.17 -11.96
N LEU A 79 -3.95 -11.00 -11.34
CA LEU A 79 -4.22 -10.89 -9.90
C LEU A 79 -5.70 -11.14 -9.63
N VAL A 80 -5.96 -11.98 -8.65
CA VAL A 80 -7.30 -12.27 -8.13
C VAL A 80 -7.43 -11.78 -6.69
N PRO A 81 -8.67 -11.60 -6.18
CA PRO A 81 -8.86 -11.19 -4.79
C PRO A 81 -8.22 -12.14 -3.76
N ALA A 82 -7.97 -13.40 -4.11
CA ALA A 82 -7.27 -14.34 -3.23
C ALA A 82 -5.76 -14.04 -3.08
N ASP A 83 -5.18 -13.23 -3.97
CA ASP A 83 -3.75 -12.88 -3.90
C ASP A 83 -3.48 -11.70 -2.95
N LEU A 84 -4.53 -11.02 -2.46
CA LEU A 84 -4.39 -9.88 -1.56
C LEU A 84 -5.35 -10.01 -0.39
N THR A 85 -4.84 -9.74 0.80
CA THR A 85 -5.66 -9.56 1.99
C THR A 85 -5.85 -8.06 2.22
N VAL A 86 -7.11 -7.61 2.16
CA VAL A 86 -7.48 -6.22 2.45
C VAL A 86 -8.22 -6.17 3.77
N THR A 87 -7.67 -5.42 4.71
CA THR A 87 -8.22 -5.24 6.05
C THR A 87 -8.48 -3.76 6.29
N TYR A 88 -9.66 -3.43 6.81
CA TYR A 88 -10.01 -2.05 7.15
C TYR A 88 -9.78 -1.82 8.64
N LEU A 89 -9.16 -0.69 8.98
CA LEU A 89 -8.77 -0.39 10.35
C LEU A 89 -9.43 0.90 10.84
N SER A 90 -9.79 0.89 12.12
CA SER A 90 -10.33 2.07 12.81
C SER A 90 -9.25 3.03 13.29
N GLY A 91 -8.07 2.50 13.55
CA GLY A 91 -6.88 3.22 14.00
C GLY A 91 -5.63 2.46 13.60
N ILE A 92 -4.49 2.98 14.03
CA ILE A 92 -3.18 2.35 13.89
C ILE A 92 -2.42 2.53 15.21
N PRO A 93 -1.43 1.69 15.52
CA PRO A 93 -0.54 1.91 16.64
C PRO A 93 0.07 3.31 16.63
N ALA A 94 0.26 3.90 17.81
CA ALA A 94 0.80 5.27 17.94
C ALA A 94 2.28 5.38 17.55
N SER A 95 2.99 4.25 17.46
CA SER A 95 4.39 4.19 17.03
C SER A 95 4.50 3.34 15.77
N ASP A 96 5.16 3.88 14.76
CA ASP A 96 5.45 3.19 13.50
C ASP A 96 6.43 2.00 13.65
N SER A 97 7.05 1.85 14.83
CA SER A 97 7.91 0.70 15.15
C SER A 97 7.11 -0.56 15.49
N ILE A 98 5.82 -0.42 15.80
CA ILE A 98 4.95 -1.53 16.15
C ILE A 98 4.38 -2.10 14.86
N GLY A 99 4.78 -3.34 14.54
CA GLY A 99 4.28 -4.03 13.35
C GLY A 99 2.78 -4.33 13.44
N LEU A 100 2.13 -4.33 12.28
CA LEU A 100 0.75 -4.75 12.11
C LEU A 100 0.72 -6.03 11.27
N ASN A 101 -0.03 -7.04 11.68
CA ASN A 101 -0.23 -8.23 10.85
C ASN A 101 -1.35 -8.02 9.83
N ALA A 102 -1.44 -8.90 8.83
CA ALA A 102 -2.45 -8.84 7.77
C ALA A 102 -3.92 -8.84 8.26
N ALA A 103 -4.17 -9.22 9.51
CA ALA A 103 -5.49 -9.20 10.14
C ALA A 103 -5.79 -7.88 10.87
N GLY A 104 -4.87 -6.90 10.83
CA GLY A 104 -5.03 -5.62 11.53
C GLY A 104 -4.78 -5.70 13.03
N VAL A 105 -4.02 -6.70 13.50
CA VAL A 105 -3.65 -6.86 14.91
C VAL A 105 -2.19 -6.47 15.09
N ASP A 106 -1.91 -5.64 16.09
CA ASP A 106 -0.55 -5.19 16.38
C ASP A 106 0.25 -6.22 17.20
N GLU A 107 1.55 -6.00 17.33
CA GLU A 107 2.45 -6.88 18.09
C GLU A 107 2.09 -6.97 19.59
N ASN A 108 1.36 -5.98 20.12
CA ASN A 108 0.86 -5.98 21.49
C ASN A 108 -0.48 -6.72 21.64
N GLY A 109 -1.03 -7.26 20.56
CA GLY A 109 -2.29 -8.01 20.52
C GLY A 109 -3.55 -7.13 20.46
N VAL A 110 -3.42 -5.83 20.18
CA VAL A 110 -4.57 -4.92 20.01
C VAL A 110 -5.11 -5.08 18.59
N ASN A 111 -6.41 -5.35 18.48
CA ASN A 111 -7.09 -5.45 17.20
C ASN A 111 -7.62 -4.09 16.76
N TRP A 112 -7.11 -3.60 15.63
CA TRP A 112 -7.52 -2.34 15.01
C TRP A 112 -8.53 -2.54 13.88
N SER A 113 -8.75 -3.79 13.45
CA SER A 113 -9.67 -4.18 12.39
C SER A 113 -11.11 -3.81 12.72
N THR A 114 -11.82 -3.29 11.73
CA THR A 114 -13.24 -2.94 11.85
C THR A 114 -14.01 -3.30 10.59
N THR A 115 -15.24 -3.74 10.78
CA THR A 115 -16.21 -3.95 9.70
C THR A 115 -17.22 -2.81 9.60
N ASP A 116 -17.17 -1.82 10.50
CA ASP A 116 -18.04 -0.65 10.44
C ASP A 116 -17.49 0.38 9.43
N PRO A 117 -18.22 0.68 8.34
CA PRO A 117 -17.80 1.64 7.34
C PRO A 117 -17.56 3.06 7.88
N LYS A 118 -18.23 3.44 8.97
CA LYS A 118 -18.04 4.77 9.59
C LYS A 118 -16.78 4.85 10.43
N ALA A 119 -16.39 3.73 11.04
CA ALA A 119 -15.20 3.63 11.88
C ALA A 119 -13.94 3.35 11.05
N ALA A 120 -14.06 2.80 9.84
CA ALA A 120 -12.94 2.51 8.95
C ALA A 120 -12.27 3.81 8.45
N ARG A 121 -11.06 4.08 8.94
CA ARG A 121 -10.27 5.29 8.57
C ARG A 121 -8.99 4.95 7.82
N PHE A 122 -8.50 3.72 7.98
CA PHE A 122 -7.31 3.23 7.31
C PHE A 122 -7.67 1.97 6.51
N ALA A 123 -7.00 1.78 5.40
CA ALA A 123 -6.96 0.52 4.68
C ALA A 123 -5.57 -0.08 4.85
N GLU A 124 -5.52 -1.38 5.01
CA GLU A 124 -4.31 -2.19 4.96
C GLU A 124 -4.45 -3.18 3.82
N VAL A 125 -3.43 -3.25 2.98
CA VAL A 125 -3.33 -4.22 1.90
C VAL A 125 -2.06 -5.03 2.11
N THR A 126 -2.21 -6.33 2.31
CA THR A 126 -1.11 -7.30 2.31
C THR A 126 -1.17 -8.12 1.04
N VAL A 127 -0.08 -8.15 0.28
CA VAL A 127 0.04 -9.06 -0.87
C VAL A 127 0.47 -10.42 -0.36
N ASN A 128 -0.30 -11.46 -0.67
CA ASN A 128 -0.08 -12.79 -0.12
C ASN A 128 1.24 -13.41 -0.59
N SER A 129 1.78 -14.25 0.29
CA SER A 129 2.98 -15.06 0.13
C SER A 129 3.04 -15.85 -1.19
N ILE A 130 3.62 -15.36 -2.28
CA ILE A 130 3.85 -16.18 -3.49
C ILE A 130 5.32 -16.53 -3.69
N ALA A 131 5.59 -17.81 -3.92
CA ALA A 131 6.92 -18.33 -4.16
C ALA A 131 7.30 -18.13 -5.64
N PHE A 132 8.42 -17.45 -5.91
CA PHE A 132 8.99 -17.39 -7.25
C PHE A 132 10.19 -18.33 -7.37
N ALA A 133 10.37 -18.93 -8.55
CA ALA A 133 11.45 -19.87 -8.81
C ALA A 133 12.81 -19.15 -8.99
N THR A 134 13.82 -19.61 -8.25
CA THR A 134 15.20 -19.15 -8.37
C THR A 134 15.89 -19.88 -9.53
N ILE A 135 16.84 -19.22 -10.17
CA ILE A 135 17.68 -19.82 -11.22
C ILE A 135 18.86 -20.56 -10.58
N PHE A 136 19.35 -20.08 -9.44
CA PHE A 136 20.33 -20.77 -8.62
C PHE A 136 19.71 -22.08 -8.10
N PRO A 137 20.31 -23.25 -8.39
CA PRO A 137 19.85 -24.54 -7.89
C PRO A 137 20.28 -24.70 -6.43
N ALA A 138 19.57 -24.00 -5.55
CA ALA A 138 19.77 -24.00 -4.11
C ALA A 138 19.56 -25.40 -3.50
N SER A 139 18.82 -26.28 -4.17
CA SER A 139 18.69 -27.70 -3.83
C SER A 139 20.04 -28.43 -3.77
N PHE A 140 21.04 -28.02 -4.54
CA PHE A 140 22.39 -28.60 -4.48
C PHE A 140 23.12 -28.33 -3.15
N VAL A 141 22.73 -27.27 -2.44
CA VAL A 141 23.26 -26.90 -1.12
C VAL A 141 22.25 -27.15 0.01
N GLY A 142 21.22 -27.96 -0.24
CA GLY A 142 20.21 -28.34 0.76
C GLY A 142 19.17 -27.25 1.07
N SER A 143 19.01 -26.27 0.18
CA SER A 143 18.02 -25.20 0.29
C SER A 143 16.90 -25.34 -0.74
N ASN A 144 15.89 -24.47 -0.69
CA ASN A 144 14.75 -24.48 -1.62
C ASN A 144 15.03 -23.63 -2.85
N ASP A 145 14.63 -24.12 -4.02
CA ASP A 145 14.73 -23.41 -5.32
C ASP A 145 13.64 -22.34 -5.51
N THR A 146 13.08 -21.86 -4.40
CA THR A 146 12.02 -20.87 -4.38
C THR A 146 12.25 -19.84 -3.30
N MET A 147 11.94 -18.59 -3.60
CA MET A 147 11.97 -17.49 -2.63
C MET A 147 10.57 -16.90 -2.47
N ASN A 148 10.13 -16.76 -1.21
CA ASN A 148 8.84 -16.20 -0.86
C ASN A 148 9.01 -14.70 -0.52
N ARG A 149 8.15 -13.84 -1.05
CA ARG A 149 8.18 -12.39 -0.78
C ARG A 149 6.77 -11.90 -0.46
N GLN A 150 6.65 -11.23 0.68
CA GLN A 150 5.43 -10.57 1.11
C GLN A 150 5.66 -9.06 1.18
N THR A 151 4.66 -8.27 0.82
CA THR A 151 4.64 -6.81 1.01
C THR A 151 3.33 -6.40 1.66
N GLN A 152 3.39 -5.30 2.41
CA GLN A 152 2.24 -4.74 3.10
C GLN A 152 2.30 -3.22 2.98
N ALA A 153 1.13 -2.61 2.85
CA ALA A 153 0.98 -1.17 2.82
C ALA A 153 -0.26 -0.76 3.64
N VAL A 154 -0.14 0.34 4.37
CA VAL A 154 -1.22 0.93 5.15
C VAL A 154 -1.38 2.39 4.71
N ALA A 155 -2.60 2.79 4.40
CA ALA A 155 -2.89 4.18 4.05
C ALA A 155 -4.21 4.65 4.62
N ARG A 156 -4.32 5.97 4.75
CA ARG A 156 -5.52 6.69 5.17
C ARG A 156 -5.83 7.79 4.18
N PHE A 157 -7.12 8.06 4.05
CA PHE A 157 -7.59 9.25 3.37
C PHE A 157 -7.72 10.41 4.36
N ASN A 158 -7.06 11.52 4.02
CA ASN A 158 -7.18 12.77 4.72
C ASN A 158 -7.21 13.90 3.69
N ASN A 159 -8.25 14.73 3.72
CA ASN A 159 -8.33 15.88 2.84
C ASN A 159 -7.42 16.98 3.38
N ALA A 160 -6.24 17.11 2.78
CA ALA A 160 -5.38 18.25 2.97
C ALA A 160 -5.45 19.13 1.71
N LEU A 161 -5.88 20.37 1.87
CA LEU A 161 -5.80 21.38 0.81
C LEU A 161 -4.37 21.95 0.83
N CYS A 162 -3.51 21.44 -0.04
CA CYS A 162 -2.17 21.97 -0.25
C CYS A 162 -2.23 23.07 -1.32
N GLN A 163 -1.62 24.23 -1.06
CA GLN A 163 -1.68 25.43 -1.92
C GLN A 163 -3.09 25.97 -2.16
N PHE A 164 -3.65 26.66 -1.16
CA PHE A 164 -4.71 27.63 -1.42
C PHE A 164 -4.14 28.70 -2.36
N THR A 165 -4.67 28.82 -3.58
CA THR A 165 -4.43 30.01 -4.39
C THR A 165 -5.05 31.20 -3.64
N PRO A 166 -4.26 32.21 -3.23
CA PRO A 166 -4.82 33.35 -2.53
C PRO A 166 -5.75 34.08 -3.50
N MET A 167 -7.05 34.00 -3.23
CA MET A 167 -8.06 34.75 -3.95
C MET A 167 -8.11 36.15 -3.36
N PHE A 168 -7.60 37.13 -4.09
CA PHE A 168 -7.80 38.54 -3.78
C PHE A 168 -9.18 38.96 -4.31
N ILE A 169 -10.20 38.89 -3.47
CA ILE A 169 -11.49 39.55 -3.75
C ILE A 169 -11.28 41.05 -3.56
N CYS A 170 -11.55 41.84 -4.61
CA CYS A 170 -11.59 43.30 -4.48
C CYS A 170 -12.54 43.67 -3.36
N ASN A 171 -12.02 44.38 -2.36
CA ASN A 171 -12.83 44.91 -1.27
C ASN A 171 -13.94 45.80 -1.86
N PRO A 172 -15.24 45.40 -1.76
CA PRO A 172 -16.34 46.21 -2.28
C PRO A 172 -16.65 47.40 -1.35
N TYR A 173 -16.00 47.47 -0.20
CA TYR A 173 -16.20 48.52 0.79
C TYR A 173 -15.18 49.65 0.62
N THR A 174 -15.63 50.86 0.94
CA THR A 174 -14.90 52.12 0.79
C THR A 174 -13.70 52.26 1.74
N SER A 175 -13.52 51.35 2.70
CA SER A 175 -12.38 51.32 3.62
C SER A 175 -12.13 49.91 4.19
N ILE A 176 -10.92 49.69 4.72
CA ILE A 176 -10.54 48.43 5.38
C ILE A 176 -11.37 48.20 6.65
N GLY A 177 -11.76 49.26 7.38
CA GLY A 177 -12.60 49.16 8.57
C GLY A 177 -14.02 48.65 8.26
N ALA A 178 -14.60 49.06 7.13
CA ALA A 178 -15.91 48.59 6.70
C ALA A 178 -15.91 47.10 6.28
N LEU A 179 -14.80 46.63 5.69
CA LEU A 179 -14.60 45.20 5.41
C LEU A 179 -14.46 44.39 6.70
N GLN A 180 -13.71 44.89 7.68
CA GLN A 180 -13.55 44.21 8.97
C GLN A 180 -14.91 44.04 9.67
N THR A 181 -15.78 45.05 9.64
CA THR A 181 -17.13 44.97 10.20
C THR A 181 -18.03 43.98 9.46
N ALA A 182 -17.90 43.85 8.14
CA ALA A 182 -18.69 42.89 7.35
C ALA A 182 -18.24 41.44 7.54
N VAL A 183 -16.92 41.19 7.58
CA VAL A 183 -16.34 39.84 7.81
C VAL A 183 -16.51 39.40 9.26
N SER A 184 -16.54 40.34 10.21
CA SER A 184 -16.81 40.04 11.62
C SER A 184 -18.27 39.68 11.90
N GLY A 185 -19.13 39.64 10.87
CA GLY A 185 -20.48 39.09 10.85
C GLY A 185 -21.26 39.23 12.16
N THR A 186 -22.20 40.16 12.22
CA THR A 186 -23.23 40.14 13.27
C THR A 186 -23.85 38.75 13.33
N THR A 187 -23.67 38.08 14.47
CA THR A 187 -24.31 36.80 14.78
C THR A 187 -25.82 37.00 14.71
N LYS A 188 -26.41 36.74 13.54
CA LYS A 188 -27.86 36.65 13.41
C LYS A 188 -28.25 35.32 14.05
N PRO A 189 -29.04 35.29 15.14
CA PRO A 189 -29.49 34.04 15.71
C PRO A 189 -30.34 33.32 14.66
N MET A 190 -29.98 32.08 14.36
CA MET A 190 -30.88 31.17 13.66
C MET A 190 -32.02 30.87 14.63
N ILE A 191 -33.26 31.21 14.23
CA ILE A 191 -34.47 30.68 14.86
C ILE A 191 -34.54 29.19 14.57
#